data_AF-A0A7W1V877-F1
#
_entry.id   AF-A0A7W1V877-F1
#
_cell.length_a   1.000
_cell.length_b   1.000
_cell.length_c   1.000
_cell.angle_alpha   90.00
_cell.angle_beta   90.00
_cell.angle_gamma   90.00
#
_symmetry.space_group_name_H-M   'P 1'
#
loop_
_entity.id
_entity.type
_entity.pdbx_description
1 polymer ?
#
loop_
_entity_poly.entity_id
_entity_poly.type
_entity_poly.pdbx_seq_one_letter_code
_entity_poly.pdbx_strand_id
1 'polypeptide(L)'
;MKKITLIFVLLLSFSQTISAQEKASLPEIDRIRIAEAFRIGEKISDKVWKGWSSAPWALLLVTPKDEFLIRHRKPSGDFRLIGYDSLLKSDVYTRPRKLSPKLLATFPAAGDATPVIVVGQAENTDAKTSTPWVFVVLHEHFHQLQYSQPDYYADVEKLNLSGGDRTGMWMINYQFPYSQKEVGDQFGSLSKLLVETYNAKNKSQRSKKLNEYLSERKKFESILKTDDRRYLSFQLWQEGIARYVQYKTAQTAAKKYKPSKEFRALKDFTPIDKEADNLLRLTFNELKEVNLSKSQRIAFYPFGAIEGLLLDKVNPNWKKRYLADKFSLDDYFRNEVNE
;
A
#
# COMPACT_ATOMS: atom_id res chain seq x y z
N MET A 1 56.65 -70.81 -11.34
CA MET A 1 56.02 -69.81 -12.25
C MET A 1 55.18 -68.86 -11.42
N LYS A 2 55.68 -67.64 -11.17
CA LYS A 2 55.04 -66.63 -10.31
C LYS A 2 53.99 -65.86 -11.12
N LYS A 3 52.75 -65.84 -10.64
CA LYS A 3 51.66 -64.99 -11.17
C LYS A 3 51.91 -63.55 -10.74
N ILE A 4 52.00 -62.64 -11.72
CA ILE A 4 52.06 -61.19 -11.50
C ILE A 4 50.62 -60.69 -11.44
N THR A 5 50.21 -60.14 -10.29
CA THR A 5 48.93 -59.44 -10.13
C THR A 5 49.17 -57.96 -10.41
N LEU A 6 48.55 -57.44 -11.46
CA LEU A 6 48.58 -56.02 -11.83
C LEU A 6 47.52 -55.28 -10.98
N ILE A 7 47.94 -54.36 -10.12
CA ILE A 7 47.04 -53.47 -9.37
C ILE A 7 46.88 -52.18 -10.18
N PHE A 8 45.66 -51.92 -10.67
CA PHE A 8 45.27 -50.63 -11.23
C PHE A 8 44.90 -49.69 -10.08
N VAL A 9 45.71 -48.64 -9.85
CA VAL A 9 45.36 -47.52 -8.97
C VAL A 9 44.59 -46.50 -9.80
N LEU A 10 43.28 -46.41 -9.59
CA LEU A 10 42.43 -45.37 -10.16
C LEU A 10 42.57 -44.09 -9.31
N LEU A 11 43.30 -43.09 -9.81
CA LEU A 11 43.33 -41.75 -9.25
C LEU A 11 42.03 -41.02 -9.61
N LEU A 12 41.07 -40.99 -8.69
CA LEU A 12 39.88 -40.16 -8.79
C LEU A 12 40.26 -38.71 -8.45
N SER A 13 40.46 -37.90 -9.49
CA SER A 13 40.59 -36.45 -9.39
C SER A 13 39.26 -35.86 -8.92
N PHE A 14 39.13 -35.55 -7.63
CA PHE A 14 38.05 -34.71 -7.11
C PHE A 14 38.26 -33.28 -7.63
N SER A 15 37.66 -32.95 -8.76
CA SER A 15 37.47 -31.57 -9.18
C SER A 15 36.51 -30.90 -8.20
N GLN A 16 37.04 -30.22 -7.19
CA GLN A 16 36.26 -29.24 -6.42
C GLN A 16 35.90 -28.10 -7.37
N THR A 17 34.71 -28.19 -7.98
CA THR A 17 34.08 -27.03 -8.60
C THR A 17 33.75 -26.05 -7.49
N ILE A 18 34.65 -25.09 -7.25
CA ILE A 18 34.33 -23.86 -6.53
C ILE A 18 33.26 -23.16 -7.38
N SER A 19 32.00 -23.41 -7.08
CA SER A 19 30.91 -22.61 -7.60
C SER A 19 31.12 -21.20 -7.04
N ALA A 20 31.60 -20.28 -7.88
CA ALA A 20 31.61 -18.87 -7.55
C ALA A 20 30.17 -18.49 -7.23
N GLN A 21 29.88 -18.28 -5.95
CA GLN A 21 28.55 -17.90 -5.51
C GLN A 21 28.23 -16.57 -6.19
N GLU A 22 27.28 -16.60 -7.13
CA GLU A 22 26.86 -15.44 -7.90
C GLU A 22 26.51 -14.32 -6.90
N LYS A 23 27.23 -13.18 -6.98
CA LYS A 23 27.06 -12.09 -6.03
C LYS A 23 25.64 -11.56 -6.21
N ALA A 24 24.80 -11.72 -5.18
CA ALA A 24 23.44 -11.20 -5.19
C ALA A 24 23.44 -9.71 -5.61
N SER A 25 22.66 -9.40 -6.64
CA SER A 25 22.56 -8.08 -7.24
C SER A 25 21.10 -7.70 -7.41
N LEU A 26 20.76 -6.46 -7.06
CA LEU A 26 19.43 -5.90 -7.27
C LEU A 26 19.16 -5.76 -8.78
N PRO A 27 18.10 -6.36 -9.35
CA PRO A 27 17.85 -6.31 -10.79
C PRO A 27 17.64 -4.87 -11.29
N GLU A 28 18.23 -4.53 -12.46
CA GLU A 28 18.25 -3.16 -12.98
C GLU A 28 16.86 -2.53 -13.13
N ILE A 29 15.89 -3.29 -13.64
CA ILE A 29 14.51 -2.80 -13.79
C ILE A 29 13.88 -2.40 -12.45
N ASP A 30 14.15 -3.16 -11.39
CA ASP A 30 13.64 -2.87 -10.05
C ASP A 30 14.39 -1.69 -9.43
N ARG A 31 15.71 -1.56 -9.67
CA ARG A 31 16.47 -0.37 -9.29
C ARG A 31 15.85 0.90 -9.87
N ILE A 32 15.50 0.87 -11.16
CA ILE A 32 14.87 2.01 -11.87
C ILE A 32 13.49 2.32 -11.27
N ARG A 33 12.64 1.31 -11.04
CA ARG A 33 11.30 1.49 -10.46
C ARG A 33 11.35 2.06 -9.04
N ILE A 34 12.22 1.51 -8.18
CA ILE A 34 12.40 1.98 -6.79
C ILE A 34 12.93 3.41 -6.79
N ALA A 35 13.94 3.71 -7.61
CA ALA A 35 14.48 5.06 -7.75
C ALA A 35 13.39 6.06 -8.16
N GLU A 36 12.48 5.65 -9.05
CA GLU A 36 11.39 6.50 -9.49
C GLU A 36 10.36 6.76 -8.37
N ALA A 37 9.97 5.73 -7.62
CA ALA A 37 9.12 5.90 -6.45
C ALA A 37 9.75 6.86 -5.43
N PHE A 38 11.05 6.74 -5.19
CA PHE A 38 11.79 7.61 -4.28
C PHE A 38 11.78 9.07 -4.75
N ARG A 39 12.05 9.32 -6.05
CA ARG A 39 12.03 10.69 -6.62
C ARG A 39 10.64 11.32 -6.57
N ILE A 40 9.58 10.56 -6.89
CA ILE A 40 8.21 11.06 -6.83
C ILE A 40 7.88 11.40 -5.38
N GLY A 41 8.15 10.51 -4.43
CA GLY A 41 7.96 10.73 -3.01
C GLY A 41 8.62 12.00 -2.50
N GLU A 42 9.94 12.11 -2.69
CA GLU A 42 10.73 13.28 -2.29
C GLU A 42 10.19 14.60 -2.87
N LYS A 43 9.61 14.57 -4.08
CA LYS A 43 9.13 15.78 -4.76
C LYS A 43 7.65 16.10 -4.51
N ILE A 44 6.83 15.11 -4.17
CA ILE A 44 5.37 15.20 -4.21
C ILE A 44 4.72 14.99 -2.84
N SER A 45 5.32 14.22 -1.92
CA SER A 45 4.65 13.80 -0.68
C SER A 45 4.05 14.97 0.10
N ASP A 46 4.84 16.00 0.43
CA ASP A 46 4.33 17.16 1.19
C ASP A 46 3.33 18.05 0.44
N LYS A 47 3.25 17.93 -0.89
CA LYS A 47 2.24 18.62 -1.70
C LYS A 47 0.89 17.91 -1.65
N VAL A 48 0.88 16.61 -1.37
CA VAL A 48 -0.33 15.80 -1.23
C VAL A 48 -0.80 15.78 0.22
N TRP A 49 0.15 15.62 1.15
CA TRP A 49 -0.09 15.50 2.57
C TRP A 49 1.05 16.15 3.37
N LYS A 50 0.74 17.22 4.12
CA LYS A 50 1.76 17.96 4.87
C LYS A 50 2.45 17.07 5.91
N GLY A 51 3.78 17.07 5.90
CA GLY A 51 4.61 16.32 6.84
C GLY A 51 4.84 14.87 6.42
N TRP A 52 4.32 14.45 5.27
CA TRP A 52 4.50 13.08 4.80
C TRP A 52 5.96 12.75 4.50
N SER A 53 6.76 13.72 4.06
CA SER A 53 8.21 13.52 3.85
C SER A 53 9.00 13.13 5.10
N SER A 54 8.42 13.29 6.30
CA SER A 54 9.05 12.89 7.57
C SER A 54 8.90 11.40 7.88
N ALA A 55 8.03 10.69 7.16
CA ALA A 55 7.84 9.26 7.36
C ALA A 55 9.10 8.47 6.98
N PRO A 56 9.34 7.30 7.61
CA PRO A 56 10.39 6.39 7.19
C PRO A 56 10.25 6.06 5.71
N TRP A 57 11.38 5.86 5.02
CA TRP A 57 11.43 5.56 3.58
C TRP A 57 12.13 4.23 3.32
N ALA A 58 12.06 3.30 4.27
CA ALA A 58 12.68 1.99 4.16
C ALA A 58 11.83 1.05 3.29
N LEU A 59 12.48 0.33 2.37
CA LEU A 59 11.83 -0.59 1.43
C LEU A 59 12.60 -1.91 1.37
N LEU A 60 11.86 -3.01 1.41
CA LEU A 60 12.32 -4.38 1.24
C LEU A 60 11.71 -4.95 -0.05
N LEU A 61 12.52 -5.06 -1.11
CA LEU A 61 12.11 -5.72 -2.34
C LEU A 61 12.24 -7.24 -2.18
N VAL A 62 11.17 -7.98 -2.46
CA VAL A 62 11.12 -9.44 -2.42
C VAL A 62 11.21 -10.00 -3.85
N THR A 63 12.33 -10.64 -4.18
CA THR A 63 12.53 -11.34 -5.45
C THR A 63 12.36 -12.87 -5.27
N PRO A 64 12.38 -13.69 -6.34
CA PRO A 64 12.26 -15.14 -6.20
C PRO A 64 13.35 -15.81 -5.36
N LYS A 65 14.57 -15.24 -5.33
CA LYS A 65 15.74 -15.81 -4.64
C LYS A 65 16.12 -15.04 -3.39
N ASP A 66 16.19 -13.71 -3.49
CA ASP A 66 16.72 -12.83 -2.46
C ASP A 66 15.74 -11.70 -2.11
N GLU A 67 15.95 -11.12 -0.94
CA GLU A 67 15.34 -9.88 -0.51
C GLU A 67 16.38 -8.77 -0.47
N PHE A 68 15.99 -7.55 -0.83
CA PHE A 68 16.87 -6.38 -0.86
C PHE A 68 16.30 -5.25 -0.01
N LEU A 69 16.98 -4.93 1.09
CA LEU A 69 16.59 -3.85 2.01
C LEU A 69 17.34 -2.57 1.66
N ILE A 70 16.59 -1.49 1.53
CA ILE A 70 17.04 -0.19 1.02
C ILE A 70 16.57 0.90 1.98
N ARG A 71 17.42 1.91 2.24
CA ARG A 71 17.14 3.07 3.12
C ARG A 71 16.76 2.72 4.56
N HIS A 72 17.16 1.55 5.06
CA HIS A 72 17.02 1.18 6.46
C HIS A 72 18.30 1.50 7.24
N ARG A 73 18.19 2.22 8.37
CA ARG A 73 19.37 2.71 9.11
C ARG A 73 20.09 1.63 9.91
N LYS A 74 19.35 0.64 10.43
CA LYS A 74 19.90 -0.41 11.30
C LYS A 74 19.27 -1.77 10.97
N PRO A 75 19.63 -2.39 9.83
CA PRO A 75 19.13 -3.73 9.50
C PRO A 75 19.47 -4.76 10.58
N SER A 76 18.63 -5.77 10.76
CA SER A 76 18.95 -6.95 11.55
C SER A 76 20.16 -7.71 11.00
N GLY A 77 20.84 -8.47 11.86
CA GLY A 77 22.10 -9.16 11.52
C GLY A 77 22.00 -10.25 10.44
N ASP A 78 20.79 -10.64 10.02
CA ASP A 78 20.58 -11.55 8.89
C ASP A 78 20.71 -10.86 7.51
N PHE A 79 20.77 -9.52 7.49
CA PHE A 79 21.03 -8.74 6.29
C PHE A 79 22.53 -8.48 6.10
N ARG A 80 23.04 -8.80 4.91
CA ARG A 80 24.42 -8.53 4.50
C ARG A 80 24.48 -7.33 3.57
N LEU A 81 25.33 -6.35 3.86
CA LEU A 81 25.61 -5.21 2.96
C LEU A 81 26.22 -5.73 1.64
N ILE A 82 25.63 -5.34 0.50
CA ILE A 82 26.17 -5.67 -0.83
C ILE A 82 26.86 -4.49 -1.53
N GLY A 83 26.63 -3.27 -1.03
CA GLY A 83 27.30 -2.04 -1.44
C GLY A 83 26.37 -0.82 -1.46
N TYR A 84 26.93 0.33 -1.80
CA TYR A 84 26.18 1.56 -2.04
C TYR A 84 25.66 1.61 -3.48
N ASP A 85 24.37 1.86 -3.65
CA ASP A 85 23.74 2.03 -4.95
C ASP A 85 23.62 3.52 -5.29
N SER A 86 24.31 3.96 -6.34
CA SER A 86 24.34 5.36 -6.76
C SER A 86 23.01 5.88 -7.31
N LEU A 87 22.17 5.01 -7.87
CA LEU A 87 20.85 5.36 -8.39
C LEU A 87 19.85 5.56 -7.25
N LEU A 88 19.89 4.67 -6.24
CA LEU A 88 19.03 4.71 -5.06
C LEU A 88 19.53 5.68 -3.97
N LYS A 89 20.81 6.05 -4.06
CA LYS A 89 21.55 6.87 -3.09
C LYS A 89 21.49 6.28 -1.67
N SER A 90 21.71 4.98 -1.57
CA SER A 90 21.59 4.23 -0.32
C SER A 90 22.49 3.01 -0.36
N ASP A 91 22.94 2.60 0.82
CA ASP A 91 23.38 1.23 1.03
C ASP A 91 22.24 0.27 0.73
N VAL A 92 22.58 -0.84 0.09
CA VAL A 92 21.67 -1.96 -0.20
C VAL A 92 22.15 -3.17 0.57
N TYR A 93 21.24 -3.77 1.32
CA TYR A 93 21.48 -4.99 2.06
C TYR A 93 20.67 -6.13 1.47
N THR A 94 21.13 -7.35 1.62
CA THR A 94 20.44 -8.54 1.09
C THR A 94 20.38 -9.68 2.09
N ARG A 95 19.37 -10.53 1.92
CA ARG A 95 19.26 -11.85 2.57
C ARG A 95 18.53 -12.82 1.63
N PRO A 96 18.66 -14.15 1.83
CA PRO A 96 17.82 -15.12 1.13
C PRO A 96 16.33 -14.84 1.37
N ARG A 97 15.49 -15.08 0.37
CA ARG A 97 14.04 -14.82 0.45
C ARG A 97 13.40 -15.57 1.63
N LYS A 98 12.66 -14.82 2.45
CA LYS A 98 11.82 -15.30 3.56
C LYS A 98 10.34 -15.01 3.35
N LEU A 99 10.03 -13.97 2.59
CA LEU A 99 8.69 -13.44 2.40
C LEU A 99 8.15 -13.77 1.00
N SER A 100 6.84 -13.66 0.83
CA SER A 100 6.19 -13.95 -0.45
C SER A 100 6.52 -12.86 -1.49
N PRO A 101 6.89 -13.23 -2.73
CA PRO A 101 7.16 -12.27 -3.80
C PRO A 101 5.89 -11.58 -4.33
N LYS A 102 4.72 -11.93 -3.78
CA LYS A 102 3.43 -11.29 -4.10
C LYS A 102 3.03 -10.20 -3.10
N LEU A 103 3.83 -9.96 -2.06
CA LEU A 103 3.48 -8.99 -1.03
C LEU A 103 3.43 -7.56 -1.58
N LEU A 104 2.48 -6.81 -1.04
CA LEU A 104 2.32 -5.37 -1.13
C LEU A 104 1.76 -4.96 0.23
N ALA A 105 2.64 -4.68 1.17
CA ALA A 105 2.24 -4.32 2.53
C ALA A 105 3.34 -3.56 3.25
N THR A 106 2.96 -2.79 4.25
CA THR A 106 3.88 -2.10 5.14
C THR A 106 3.82 -2.76 6.52
N PHE A 107 4.96 -3.11 7.10
CA PHE A 107 5.06 -3.61 8.47
C PHE A 107 6.53 -3.63 8.93
N PRO A 108 6.81 -3.71 10.24
CA PRO A 108 8.16 -3.90 10.73
C PRO A 108 8.75 -5.24 10.25
N ALA A 109 9.82 -5.20 9.44
CA ALA A 109 10.36 -6.40 8.77
C ALA A 109 11.89 -6.55 8.85
N ALA A 110 12.58 -5.62 9.54
CA ALA A 110 14.04 -5.50 9.51
C ALA A 110 14.71 -5.42 10.90
N GLY A 111 14.06 -5.97 11.94
CA GLY A 111 14.66 -6.18 13.26
C GLY A 111 14.39 -5.11 14.30
N ASP A 112 13.77 -4.00 13.93
CA ASP A 112 13.25 -2.98 14.85
C ASP A 112 11.79 -2.64 14.52
N ALA A 113 11.21 -1.68 15.25
CA ALA A 113 9.82 -1.26 15.08
C ALA A 113 9.58 -0.33 13.87
N THR A 114 10.61 -0.01 13.08
CA THR A 114 10.47 0.87 11.91
C THR A 114 9.56 0.21 10.87
N PRO A 115 8.47 0.87 10.44
CA PRO A 115 7.65 0.38 9.34
C PRO A 115 8.46 0.28 8.04
N VAL A 116 8.45 -0.88 7.39
CA VAL A 116 9.14 -1.14 6.12
C VAL A 116 8.10 -1.46 5.05
N ILE A 117 8.24 -0.86 3.86
CA ILE A 117 7.47 -1.28 2.68
C ILE A 117 8.01 -2.63 2.23
N VAL A 118 7.25 -3.69 2.36
CA VAL A 118 7.59 -5.03 1.88
C VAL A 118 6.85 -5.28 0.59
N VAL A 119 7.59 -5.33 -0.51
CA VAL A 119 7.00 -5.32 -1.85
C VAL A 119 7.69 -6.31 -2.78
N GLY A 120 6.89 -7.07 -3.52
CA GLY A 120 7.37 -7.92 -4.61
C GLY A 120 7.75 -7.13 -5.87
N GLN A 121 8.47 -7.79 -6.79
CA GLN A 121 8.67 -7.23 -8.14
C GLN A 121 7.33 -6.97 -8.84
N ALA A 122 7.26 -5.96 -9.70
CA ALA A 122 6.01 -5.52 -10.31
C ALA A 122 5.22 -6.66 -10.96
N GLU A 123 5.90 -7.53 -11.69
CA GLU A 123 5.36 -8.67 -12.42
C GLU A 123 4.70 -9.72 -11.49
N ASN A 124 5.20 -9.83 -10.26
CA ASN A 124 4.74 -10.80 -9.27
C ASN A 124 3.55 -10.28 -8.43
N THR A 125 3.28 -8.98 -8.50
CA THR A 125 2.23 -8.31 -7.71
C THR A 125 1.00 -8.03 -8.57
N ASP A 126 -0.09 -7.53 -7.98
CA ASP A 126 -1.30 -7.15 -8.73
C ASP A 126 -1.12 -5.85 -9.54
N ALA A 127 -0.05 -5.09 -9.29
CA ALA A 127 0.27 -3.90 -10.08
C ALA A 127 0.73 -4.24 -11.51
N LYS A 128 1.40 -5.40 -11.69
CA LYS A 128 1.86 -6.00 -12.96
C LYS A 128 2.88 -5.21 -13.78
N THR A 129 2.85 -3.87 -13.76
CA THR A 129 3.68 -3.00 -14.59
C THR A 129 4.30 -1.84 -13.80
N SER A 130 5.31 -1.20 -14.38
CA SER A 130 6.15 -0.20 -13.73
C SER A 130 5.38 1.00 -13.14
N THR A 131 4.53 1.67 -13.91
CA THR A 131 3.87 2.91 -13.44
C THR A 131 2.87 2.66 -12.31
N PRO A 132 1.92 1.70 -12.43
CA PRO A 132 1.04 1.35 -11.32
C PRO A 132 1.81 0.90 -10.08
N TRP A 133 2.87 0.09 -10.25
CA TRP A 133 3.67 -0.41 -9.12
C TRP A 133 4.32 0.72 -8.33
N VAL A 134 4.86 1.75 -9.02
CA VAL A 134 5.41 2.94 -8.36
C VAL A 134 4.36 3.63 -7.49
N PHE A 135 3.13 3.77 -7.96
CA PHE A 135 2.06 4.39 -7.17
C PHE A 135 1.54 3.49 -6.05
N VAL A 136 1.62 2.16 -6.18
CA VAL A 136 1.36 1.24 -5.07
C VAL A 136 2.46 1.35 -4.02
N VAL A 137 3.75 1.48 -4.38
CA VAL A 137 4.81 1.77 -3.39
C VAL A 137 4.54 3.07 -2.65
N LEU A 138 3.99 4.09 -3.32
CA LEU A 138 3.62 5.36 -2.67
C LEU A 138 2.35 5.24 -1.79
N HIS A 139 1.46 4.30 -2.08
CA HIS A 139 0.38 3.90 -1.18
C HIS A 139 0.96 3.31 0.11
N GLU A 140 1.86 2.33 -0.02
CA GLU A 140 2.55 1.71 1.12
C GLU A 140 3.37 2.71 1.93
N HIS A 141 4.00 3.66 1.25
CA HIS A 141 4.69 4.72 1.97
C HIS A 141 3.74 5.59 2.82
N PHE A 142 2.49 5.79 2.39
CA PHE A 142 1.52 6.49 3.24
C PHE A 142 1.20 5.69 4.51
N HIS A 143 1.20 4.36 4.45
CA HIS A 143 1.13 3.53 5.66
C HIS A 143 2.34 3.73 6.58
N GLN A 144 3.56 3.96 6.04
CA GLN A 144 4.71 4.32 6.89
C GLN A 144 4.45 5.59 7.69
N LEU A 145 3.76 6.59 7.12
CA LEU A 145 3.35 7.80 7.86
C LEU A 145 2.32 7.48 8.94
N GLN A 146 1.27 6.72 8.60
CA GLN A 146 0.23 6.33 9.55
C GLN A 146 0.81 5.55 10.73
N TYR A 147 1.67 4.57 10.46
CA TYR A 147 2.20 3.65 11.47
C TYR A 147 3.27 4.31 12.34
N SER A 148 3.87 5.39 11.84
CA SER A 148 4.83 6.20 12.60
C SER A 148 4.17 7.25 13.49
N GLN A 149 2.83 7.34 13.52
CA GLN A 149 2.16 8.25 14.44
C GLN A 149 2.35 7.79 15.89
N PRO A 150 2.48 8.72 16.85
CA PRO A 150 2.52 8.38 18.27
C PRO A 150 1.34 7.50 18.66
N ASP A 151 1.64 6.47 19.48
CA ASP A 151 0.68 5.52 20.02
C ASP A 151 -0.12 4.73 18.98
N TYR A 152 0.27 4.74 17.69
CA TYR A 152 -0.48 4.07 16.62
C TYR A 152 -0.86 2.62 16.97
N TYR A 153 0.13 1.78 17.28
CA TYR A 153 -0.10 0.38 17.62
C TYR A 153 -0.89 0.21 18.92
N ALA A 154 -0.65 1.07 19.93
CA ALA A 154 -1.40 1.03 21.17
C ALA A 154 -2.88 1.39 20.95
N ASP A 155 -3.17 2.36 20.09
CA ASP A 155 -4.53 2.76 19.75
C ASP A 155 -5.22 1.74 18.85
N VAL A 156 -4.48 1.07 17.96
CA VAL A 156 -4.98 -0.11 17.21
C VAL A 156 -5.45 -1.20 18.17
N GLU A 157 -4.67 -1.54 19.19
CA GLU A 157 -5.07 -2.55 20.19
C GLU A 157 -6.33 -2.12 20.96
N LYS A 158 -6.49 -0.83 21.25
CA LYS A 158 -7.71 -0.28 21.90
C LYS A 158 -8.98 -0.42 21.06
N LEU A 159 -8.88 -0.67 19.75
CA LEU A 159 -10.06 -1.01 18.94
C LEU A 159 -10.73 -2.31 19.43
N ASN A 160 -9.96 -3.17 20.12
CA ASN A 160 -10.38 -4.45 20.68
C ASN A 160 -11.05 -5.35 19.62
N LEU A 161 -10.42 -5.43 18.44
CA LEU A 161 -10.90 -6.21 17.29
C LEU A 161 -10.04 -7.45 17.01
N SER A 162 -8.89 -7.57 17.68
CA SER A 162 -7.92 -8.65 17.42
C SER A 162 -8.41 -10.02 17.83
N GLY A 163 -9.35 -10.10 18.79
CA GLY A 163 -9.83 -11.38 19.32
C GLY A 163 -8.70 -12.23 19.93
N GLY A 164 -7.62 -11.59 20.39
CA GLY A 164 -6.42 -12.25 20.90
C GLY A 164 -5.32 -12.52 19.86
N ASP A 165 -5.53 -12.18 18.58
CA ASP A 165 -4.48 -12.22 17.56
C ASP A 165 -3.37 -11.19 17.86
N ARG A 166 -2.14 -11.68 17.99
CA ARG A 166 -0.94 -10.87 18.25
C ARG A 166 -0.06 -10.67 17.01
N THR A 167 -0.43 -11.26 15.88
CA THR A 167 0.31 -11.16 14.61
C THR A 167 -0.15 -9.98 13.76
N GLY A 168 -1.28 -9.37 14.10
CA GLY A 168 -1.92 -8.29 13.33
C GLY A 168 -2.73 -8.77 12.12
N MET A 169 -2.83 -10.09 11.91
CA MET A 169 -3.55 -10.68 10.78
C MET A 169 -5.06 -10.47 10.85
N TRP A 170 -5.61 -10.16 12.03
CA TRP A 170 -7.00 -9.78 12.22
C TRP A 170 -7.38 -8.60 11.31
N MET A 171 -6.47 -7.66 11.03
CA MET A 171 -6.75 -6.52 10.15
C MET A 171 -7.08 -6.95 8.72
N ILE A 172 -6.66 -8.16 8.33
CA ILE A 172 -6.88 -8.75 7.01
C ILE A 172 -8.02 -9.78 7.08
N ASN A 173 -8.06 -10.58 8.15
CA ASN A 173 -8.91 -11.76 8.29
C ASN A 173 -10.14 -11.54 9.20
N TYR A 174 -10.41 -10.30 9.61
CA TYR A 174 -11.57 -9.97 10.43
C TYR A 174 -12.86 -10.43 9.74
N GLN A 175 -13.73 -11.08 10.52
CA GLN A 175 -14.96 -11.73 10.04
C GLN A 175 -16.12 -10.73 9.89
N PHE A 176 -15.90 -9.68 9.09
CA PHE A 176 -16.98 -8.74 8.72
C PHE A 176 -18.08 -9.49 7.94
N PRO A 177 -19.36 -9.11 8.07
CA PRO A 177 -20.49 -9.80 7.44
C PRO A 177 -20.59 -9.60 5.91
N TYR A 178 -19.52 -9.82 5.16
CA TYR A 178 -19.43 -9.60 3.71
C TYR A 178 -20.47 -10.40 2.89
N SER A 179 -20.87 -11.57 3.37
CA SER A 179 -21.82 -12.47 2.69
C SER A 179 -23.28 -12.24 3.08
N GLN A 180 -23.56 -11.39 4.07
CA GLN A 180 -24.94 -11.09 4.46
C GLN A 180 -25.59 -10.21 3.40
N LYS A 181 -26.73 -10.66 2.87
CA LYS A 181 -27.42 -10.00 1.76
C LYS A 181 -27.78 -8.54 2.08
N GLU A 182 -28.34 -8.31 3.27
CA GLU A 182 -28.74 -6.96 3.71
C GLU A 182 -27.55 -5.99 3.78
N VAL A 183 -26.43 -6.46 4.34
CA VAL A 183 -25.17 -5.69 4.40
C VAL A 183 -24.64 -5.39 3.00
N GLY A 184 -24.59 -6.40 2.13
CA GLY A 184 -24.13 -6.25 0.75
C GLY A 184 -24.99 -5.28 -0.08
N ASP A 185 -26.32 -5.41 0.00
CA ASP A 185 -27.26 -4.58 -0.75
C ASP A 185 -27.21 -3.11 -0.29
N GLN A 186 -27.16 -2.87 1.02
CA GLN A 186 -27.08 -1.52 1.58
C GLN A 186 -25.71 -0.89 1.27
N PHE A 187 -24.61 -1.64 1.38
CA PHE A 187 -23.28 -1.15 1.00
C PHE A 187 -23.20 -0.79 -0.48
N GLY A 188 -23.80 -1.60 -1.36
CA GLY A 188 -23.88 -1.33 -2.80
C GLY A 188 -24.68 -0.06 -3.12
N SER A 189 -25.82 0.12 -2.46
CA SER A 189 -26.64 1.34 -2.60
C SER A 189 -25.90 2.57 -2.11
N LEU A 190 -25.26 2.48 -0.94
CA LEU A 190 -24.46 3.56 -0.35
C LEU A 190 -23.27 3.93 -1.23
N SER A 191 -22.60 2.93 -1.84
CA SER A 191 -21.47 3.15 -2.75
C SER A 191 -21.87 3.95 -4.00
N LYS A 192 -23.02 3.64 -4.59
CA LYS A 192 -23.57 4.41 -5.73
C LYS A 192 -23.90 5.84 -5.32
N LEU A 193 -24.57 6.01 -4.18
CA LEU A 193 -24.92 7.32 -3.63
C LEU A 193 -23.68 8.18 -3.33
N LEU A 194 -22.61 7.58 -2.78
CA LEU A 194 -21.34 8.26 -2.57
C LEU A 194 -20.74 8.79 -3.88
N VAL A 195 -20.74 7.95 -4.93
CA VAL A 195 -20.27 8.35 -6.26
C VAL A 195 -21.10 9.49 -6.84
N GLU A 196 -22.43 9.45 -6.70
CA GLU A 196 -23.30 10.54 -7.12
C GLU A 196 -23.07 11.83 -6.33
N THR A 197 -22.88 11.71 -5.02
CA THR A 197 -22.60 12.83 -4.12
C THR A 197 -21.31 13.54 -4.53
N TYR A 198 -20.24 12.78 -4.77
CA TYR A 198 -18.98 13.33 -5.25
C TYR A 198 -19.11 14.02 -6.61
N ASN A 199 -19.91 13.46 -7.53
CA ASN A 199 -20.10 13.98 -8.89
C ASN A 199 -21.16 15.08 -9.00
N ALA A 200 -21.77 15.51 -7.89
CA ALA A 200 -22.70 16.62 -7.89
C ALA A 200 -22.07 17.89 -8.47
N LYS A 201 -22.76 18.51 -9.45
CA LYS A 201 -22.20 19.55 -10.32
C LYS A 201 -21.97 20.88 -9.61
N ASN A 202 -22.75 21.18 -8.57
CA ASN A 202 -22.68 22.43 -7.82
C ASN A 202 -22.85 22.21 -6.31
N LYS A 203 -22.61 23.27 -5.52
CA LYS A 203 -22.63 23.23 -4.05
C LYS A 203 -24.00 22.81 -3.49
N SER A 204 -25.09 23.36 -4.03
CA SER A 204 -26.46 23.06 -3.57
C SER A 204 -26.81 21.58 -3.78
N GLN A 205 -26.57 21.05 -4.99
CA GLN A 205 -26.79 19.64 -5.29
C GLN A 205 -25.92 18.73 -4.41
N ARG A 206 -24.66 19.12 -4.19
CA ARG A 206 -23.74 18.35 -3.34
C ARG A 206 -24.23 18.32 -1.89
N SER A 207 -24.65 19.45 -1.33
CA SER A 207 -25.12 19.53 0.06
C SER A 207 -26.35 18.65 0.27
N LYS A 208 -27.31 18.68 -0.68
CA LYS A 208 -28.49 17.79 -0.63
C LYS A 208 -28.09 16.32 -0.69
N LYS A 209 -27.24 15.92 -1.63
CA LYS A 209 -26.78 14.53 -1.77
C LYS A 209 -25.90 14.09 -0.60
N LEU A 210 -25.12 15.00 -0.01
CA LEU A 210 -24.32 14.73 1.17
C LEU A 210 -25.23 14.38 2.36
N ASN A 211 -26.30 15.16 2.59
CA ASN A 211 -27.26 14.85 3.64
C ASN A 211 -27.95 13.50 3.43
N GLU A 212 -28.30 13.17 2.17
CA GLU A 212 -28.83 11.86 1.79
C GLU A 212 -27.82 10.75 2.09
N TYR A 213 -26.58 10.91 1.64
CA TYR A 213 -25.48 9.98 1.88
C TYR A 213 -25.22 9.75 3.37
N LEU A 214 -25.17 10.81 4.18
CA LEU A 214 -24.93 10.69 5.62
C LEU A 214 -26.11 10.02 6.35
N SER A 215 -27.34 10.24 5.88
CA SER A 215 -28.52 9.55 6.39
C SER A 215 -28.46 8.04 6.05
N GLU A 216 -28.16 7.69 4.81
CA GLU A 216 -28.03 6.29 4.37
C GLU A 216 -26.83 5.58 5.01
N ARG A 217 -25.74 6.29 5.26
CA ARG A 217 -24.58 5.78 6.01
C ARG A 217 -24.97 5.43 7.45
N LYS A 218 -25.71 6.28 8.15
CA LYS A 218 -26.21 5.96 9.50
C LYS A 218 -27.12 4.73 9.50
N LYS A 219 -27.98 4.58 8.49
CA LYS A 219 -28.80 3.36 8.34
C LYS A 219 -27.93 2.12 8.12
N PHE A 220 -26.94 2.21 7.23
CA PHE A 220 -25.98 1.13 7.02
C PHE A 220 -25.22 0.76 8.30
N GLU A 221 -24.74 1.75 9.05
CA GLU A 221 -24.05 1.50 10.31
C GLU A 221 -24.96 0.89 11.38
N SER A 222 -26.27 1.15 11.34
CA SER A 222 -27.24 0.60 12.30
C SER A 222 -27.53 -0.89 12.11
N ILE A 223 -27.30 -1.44 10.92
CA ILE A 223 -27.43 -2.89 10.67
C ILE A 223 -26.15 -3.67 11.01
N LEU A 224 -25.04 -2.98 11.27
CA LEU A 224 -23.77 -3.59 11.65
C LEU A 224 -23.68 -3.79 13.16
N LYS A 225 -22.98 -4.83 13.58
CA LYS A 225 -22.55 -4.95 14.98
C LYS A 225 -21.56 -3.83 15.31
N THR A 226 -21.43 -3.51 16.59
CA THR A 226 -20.54 -2.43 17.04
C THR A 226 -19.09 -2.65 16.59
N ASP A 227 -18.61 -3.89 16.63
CA ASP A 227 -17.24 -4.25 16.24
C ASP A 227 -17.05 -4.18 14.73
N ASP A 228 -18.05 -4.62 13.96
CA ASP A 228 -18.06 -4.53 12.50
C ASP A 228 -18.00 -3.06 12.04
N ARG A 229 -18.74 -2.19 12.73
CA ARG A 229 -18.66 -0.74 12.48
C ARG A 229 -17.27 -0.18 12.78
N ARG A 230 -16.66 -0.55 13.92
CA ARG A 230 -15.28 -0.11 14.24
C ARG A 230 -14.28 -0.61 13.20
N TYR A 231 -14.41 -1.86 12.75
CA TYR A 231 -13.56 -2.42 11.70
C TYR A 231 -13.74 -1.69 10.37
N LEU A 232 -14.98 -1.40 9.96
CA LEU A 232 -15.25 -0.60 8.76
C LEU A 232 -14.57 0.77 8.86
N SER A 233 -14.81 1.53 9.94
CA SER A 233 -14.20 2.86 10.13
C SER A 233 -12.67 2.80 10.08
N PHE A 234 -12.07 1.78 10.71
CA PHE A 234 -10.63 1.53 10.68
C PHE A 234 -10.12 1.29 9.25
N GLN A 235 -10.77 0.43 8.46
CA GLN A 235 -10.38 0.14 7.08
C GLN A 235 -10.54 1.35 6.15
N LEU A 236 -11.63 2.12 6.30
CA LEU A 236 -11.84 3.34 5.53
C LEU A 236 -10.76 4.39 5.85
N TRP A 237 -10.42 4.54 7.13
CA TRP A 237 -9.35 5.44 7.56
C TRP A 237 -7.99 4.95 7.04
N GLN A 238 -7.64 3.68 7.21
CA GLN A 238 -6.31 3.17 6.89
C GLN A 238 -6.11 3.00 5.38
N GLU A 239 -6.87 2.07 4.78
CA GLU A 239 -6.69 1.62 3.40
C GLU A 239 -7.37 2.57 2.40
N GLY A 240 -8.55 3.07 2.78
CA GLY A 240 -9.30 4.01 1.98
C GLY A 240 -8.53 5.31 1.74
N ILE A 241 -7.98 5.91 2.80
CA ILE A 241 -7.18 7.13 2.65
C ILE A 241 -5.82 6.87 2.01
N ALA A 242 -5.20 5.71 2.21
CA ALA A 242 -4.00 5.34 1.44
C ALA A 242 -4.30 5.25 -0.07
N ARG A 243 -5.48 4.72 -0.47
CA ARG A 243 -5.93 4.70 -1.87
C ARG A 243 -6.25 6.12 -2.39
N TYR A 244 -6.82 6.99 -1.56
CA TYR A 244 -6.94 8.42 -1.87
C TYR A 244 -5.57 9.06 -2.14
N VAL A 245 -4.58 8.82 -1.26
CA VAL A 245 -3.23 9.38 -1.39
C VAL A 245 -2.54 8.84 -2.64
N GLN A 246 -2.69 7.56 -2.96
CA GLN A 246 -2.20 6.96 -4.21
C GLN A 246 -2.69 7.76 -5.43
N TYR A 247 -4.00 7.98 -5.55
CA TYR A 247 -4.57 8.75 -6.65
C TYR A 247 -4.10 10.21 -6.64
N LYS A 248 -4.12 10.89 -5.48
CA LYS A 248 -3.70 12.30 -5.38
C LYS A 248 -2.22 12.48 -5.72
N THR A 249 -1.40 11.50 -5.42
CA THR A 249 0.02 11.49 -5.78
C THR A 249 0.19 11.36 -7.28
N ALA A 250 -0.50 10.43 -7.93
CA ALA A 250 -0.51 10.31 -9.39
C ALA A 250 -1.02 11.60 -10.07
N GLN A 251 -2.15 12.13 -9.61
CA GLN A 251 -2.73 13.38 -10.12
C GLN A 251 -1.77 14.57 -9.98
N THR A 252 -1.07 14.67 -8.85
CA THR A 252 -0.13 15.78 -8.59
C THR A 252 1.16 15.60 -9.38
N ALA A 253 1.68 14.38 -9.46
CA ALA A 253 2.85 14.04 -10.25
C ALA A 253 2.62 14.31 -11.75
N ALA A 254 1.45 13.95 -12.30
CA ALA A 254 1.08 14.23 -13.69
C ALA A 254 1.25 15.70 -14.07
N LYS A 255 1.05 16.63 -13.12
CA LYS A 255 1.11 18.08 -13.35
C LYS A 255 2.46 18.71 -13.00
N LYS A 256 3.19 18.11 -12.05
CA LYS A 256 4.32 18.78 -11.37
C LYS A 256 5.62 17.99 -11.41
N TYR A 257 5.64 16.84 -12.08
CA TYR A 257 6.77 15.94 -12.11
C TYR A 257 6.98 15.37 -13.51
N LYS A 258 8.24 15.25 -13.90
CA LYS A 258 8.66 14.63 -15.16
C LYS A 258 9.41 13.34 -14.81
N PRO A 259 8.95 12.17 -15.27
CA PRO A 259 9.64 10.92 -14.96
C PRO A 259 11.04 10.87 -15.55
N SER A 260 11.93 10.11 -14.90
CA SER A 260 13.32 9.98 -15.36
C SER A 260 13.42 9.40 -16.77
N LYS A 261 14.56 9.59 -17.44
CA LYS A 261 14.75 9.06 -18.80
C LYS A 261 14.72 7.53 -18.79
N GLU A 262 15.34 6.93 -17.79
CA GLU A 262 15.45 5.49 -17.57
C GLU A 262 14.07 4.88 -17.30
N PHE A 263 13.27 5.50 -16.43
CA PHE A 263 11.92 5.01 -16.14
C PHE A 263 11.00 5.07 -17.37
N ARG A 264 11.08 6.15 -18.15
CA ARG A 264 10.31 6.28 -19.41
C ARG A 264 10.77 5.31 -20.51
N ALA A 265 11.98 4.76 -20.39
CA ALA A 265 12.53 3.79 -21.33
C ALA A 265 12.13 2.34 -21.00
N LEU A 266 11.49 2.08 -19.84
CA LEU A 266 10.98 0.76 -19.51
C LEU A 266 9.88 0.35 -20.49
N LYS A 267 9.91 -0.90 -20.93
CA LYS A 267 8.98 -1.44 -21.96
C LYS A 267 7.50 -1.34 -21.56
N ASP A 268 7.23 -1.44 -20.26
CA ASP A 268 5.90 -1.42 -19.66
C ASP A 268 5.54 -0.04 -19.05
N PHE A 269 6.31 1.00 -19.36
CA PHE A 269 6.03 2.36 -18.90
C PHE A 269 4.70 2.87 -19.47
N THR A 270 3.86 3.39 -18.57
CA THR A 270 2.65 4.14 -18.91
C THR A 270 2.82 5.59 -18.42
N PRO A 271 2.45 6.62 -19.22
CA PRO A 271 2.48 8.01 -18.76
C PRO A 271 1.69 8.25 -17.46
N ILE A 272 2.24 9.07 -16.57
CA ILE A 272 1.65 9.29 -15.22
C ILE A 272 0.24 9.91 -15.30
N ASP A 273 -0.03 10.78 -16.27
CA ASP A 273 -1.37 11.34 -16.50
C ASP A 273 -2.39 10.24 -16.84
N LYS A 274 -2.00 9.29 -17.70
CA LYS A 274 -2.84 8.13 -18.04
C LYS A 274 -3.07 7.22 -16.84
N GLU A 275 -2.06 7.01 -16.01
CA GLU A 275 -2.23 6.23 -14.78
C GLU A 275 -3.11 6.95 -13.75
N ALA A 276 -3.00 8.28 -13.61
CA ALA A 276 -3.87 9.06 -12.74
C ALA A 276 -5.34 8.98 -13.19
N ASP A 277 -5.60 9.11 -14.49
CA ASP A 277 -6.94 8.93 -15.08
C ASP A 277 -7.46 7.51 -14.86
N ASN A 278 -6.60 6.51 -15.06
CA ASN A 278 -6.92 5.10 -14.85
C ASN A 278 -7.29 4.79 -13.40
N LEU A 279 -6.49 5.25 -12.42
CA LEU A 279 -6.74 5.06 -10.99
C LEU A 279 -8.08 5.64 -10.57
N LEU A 280 -8.41 6.86 -11.01
CA LEU A 280 -9.69 7.48 -10.69
C LEU A 280 -10.86 6.70 -11.29
N ARG A 281 -10.74 6.33 -12.58
CA ARG A 281 -11.77 5.59 -13.30
C ARG A 281 -12.01 4.22 -12.67
N LEU A 282 -10.95 3.48 -12.34
CA LEU A 282 -11.05 2.18 -11.68
C LEU A 282 -11.71 2.31 -10.31
N THR A 283 -11.29 3.29 -9.50
CA THR A 283 -11.89 3.57 -8.18
C THR A 283 -13.41 3.80 -8.28
N PHE A 284 -13.87 4.55 -9.28
CA PHE A 284 -15.31 4.73 -9.51
C PHE A 284 -16.02 3.46 -9.96
N ASN A 285 -15.41 2.70 -10.87
CA ASN A 285 -15.99 1.46 -11.39
C ASN A 285 -16.11 0.40 -10.30
N GLU A 286 -15.08 0.26 -9.45
CA GLU A 286 -15.07 -0.66 -8.31
C GLU A 286 -16.22 -0.36 -7.34
N LEU A 287 -16.56 0.91 -7.09
CA LEU A 287 -17.72 1.28 -6.26
C LEU A 287 -19.07 1.07 -6.93
N LYS A 288 -19.19 1.40 -8.23
CA LYS A 288 -20.47 1.28 -8.94
C LYS A 288 -20.92 -0.17 -9.10
N GLU A 289 -19.95 -1.05 -9.36
CA GLU A 289 -20.14 -2.48 -9.61
C GLU A 289 -19.82 -3.33 -8.36
N VAL A 290 -19.77 -2.70 -7.18
CA VAL A 290 -19.28 -3.39 -5.99
C VAL A 290 -20.15 -4.59 -5.64
N ASN A 291 -19.48 -5.73 -5.45
CA ASN A 291 -20.06 -6.92 -4.86
C ASN A 291 -19.27 -7.23 -3.59
N LEU A 292 -19.89 -6.95 -2.44
CA LEU A 292 -19.22 -7.02 -1.15
C LEU A 292 -18.77 -8.44 -0.79
N SER A 293 -19.56 -9.46 -1.13
CA SER A 293 -19.21 -10.86 -0.82
C SER A 293 -18.01 -11.36 -1.63
N LYS A 294 -17.86 -10.90 -2.88
CA LYS A 294 -16.71 -11.21 -3.74
C LYS A 294 -15.48 -10.38 -3.41
N SER A 295 -15.66 -9.08 -3.17
CA SER A 295 -14.55 -8.12 -3.02
C SER A 295 -14.02 -8.07 -1.59
N GLN A 296 -14.84 -8.46 -0.61
CA GLN A 296 -14.52 -8.47 0.82
C GLN A 296 -13.91 -7.12 1.26
N ARG A 297 -12.84 -7.14 2.06
CA ARG A 297 -12.21 -5.91 2.58
C ARG A 297 -11.77 -4.94 1.48
N ILE A 298 -11.42 -5.44 0.29
CA ILE A 298 -10.91 -4.62 -0.82
C ILE A 298 -11.98 -3.63 -1.28
N ALA A 299 -13.27 -3.94 -1.08
CA ALA A 299 -14.38 -3.01 -1.35
C ALA A 299 -14.26 -1.68 -0.57
N PHE A 300 -13.59 -1.67 0.59
CA PHE A 300 -13.46 -0.48 1.44
C PHE A 300 -12.42 0.52 0.91
N TYR A 301 -11.48 0.06 0.09
CA TYR A 301 -10.39 0.87 -0.46
C TYR A 301 -10.93 1.97 -1.37
N PRO A 302 -11.71 1.67 -2.43
CA PRO A 302 -12.26 2.71 -3.27
C PRO A 302 -13.33 3.53 -2.53
N PHE A 303 -14.03 2.95 -1.55
CA PHE A 303 -15.03 3.66 -0.74
C PHE A 303 -14.40 4.80 0.06
N GLY A 304 -13.41 4.49 0.89
CA GLY A 304 -12.69 5.51 1.66
C GLY A 304 -11.91 6.47 0.77
N ALA A 305 -11.45 6.02 -0.41
CA ALA A 305 -10.80 6.91 -1.37
C ALA A 305 -11.73 8.00 -1.91
N ILE A 306 -12.96 7.63 -2.29
CA ILE A 306 -13.97 8.61 -2.73
C ILE A 306 -14.44 9.47 -1.57
N GLU A 307 -14.52 8.95 -0.34
CA GLU A 307 -14.75 9.80 0.84
C GLU A 307 -13.67 10.86 1.02
N GLY A 308 -12.39 10.49 0.95
CA GLY A 308 -11.29 11.46 1.02
C GLY A 308 -11.39 12.53 -0.09
N LEU A 309 -11.78 12.14 -1.30
CA LEU A 309 -12.01 13.08 -2.41
C LEU A 309 -13.24 13.96 -2.19
N LEU A 310 -14.29 13.45 -1.55
CA LEU A 310 -15.47 14.22 -1.17
C LEU A 310 -15.11 15.22 -0.06
N LEU A 311 -14.34 14.81 0.94
CA LEU A 311 -13.85 15.67 2.03
C LEU A 311 -12.99 16.82 1.51
N ASP A 312 -12.18 16.63 0.48
CA ASP A 312 -11.49 17.76 -0.19
C ASP A 312 -12.46 18.86 -0.69
N LYS A 313 -13.71 18.49 -1.00
CA LYS A 313 -14.75 19.41 -1.53
C LYS A 313 -15.66 20.01 -0.46
N VAL A 314 -15.88 19.31 0.66
CA VAL A 314 -16.86 19.68 1.71
C VAL A 314 -16.19 20.05 3.03
N ASN A 315 -14.97 19.62 3.27
CA ASN A 315 -14.22 20.03 4.46
C ASN A 315 -12.73 20.12 4.12
N PRO A 316 -12.27 21.16 3.39
CA PRO A 316 -10.90 21.24 2.88
C PRO A 316 -9.79 21.16 3.95
N ASN A 317 -10.13 21.32 5.23
CA ASN A 317 -9.22 21.27 6.35
C ASN A 317 -9.13 19.88 7.03
N TRP A 318 -9.91 18.88 6.59
CA TRP A 318 -10.02 17.55 7.23
C TRP A 318 -8.66 16.89 7.48
N LYS A 319 -7.72 17.01 6.54
CA LYS A 319 -6.36 16.44 6.64
C LYS A 319 -5.55 16.94 7.83
N LYS A 320 -5.84 18.14 8.36
CA LYS A 320 -5.12 18.71 9.52
C LYS A 320 -5.29 17.85 10.77
N ARG A 321 -6.40 17.12 10.85
CA ARG A 321 -6.81 16.35 12.02
C ARG A 321 -6.72 14.84 11.80
N TYR A 322 -6.69 14.36 10.55
CA TYR A 322 -6.68 12.94 10.20
C TYR A 322 -5.69 12.04 10.96
N LEU A 323 -4.44 12.50 11.18
CA LEU A 323 -3.45 11.71 11.92
C LEU A 323 -3.67 11.75 13.45
N ALA A 324 -4.41 12.75 13.94
CA ALA A 324 -4.79 12.89 15.35
C ALA A 324 -6.09 12.14 15.66
N ASP A 325 -7.13 12.31 14.83
CA ASP A 325 -8.41 11.61 14.97
C ASP A 325 -8.32 10.30 14.18
N LYS A 326 -7.61 9.34 14.77
CA LYS A 326 -7.31 8.03 14.18
C LYS A 326 -8.59 7.20 13.97
N PHE A 327 -8.56 6.36 12.95
CA PHE A 327 -9.51 5.25 12.69
C PHE A 327 -10.96 5.61 12.39
N SER A 328 -11.28 6.88 12.15
CA SER A 328 -12.59 7.26 11.61
C SER A 328 -12.49 8.48 10.69
N LEU A 329 -13.43 8.57 9.75
CA LEU A 329 -13.65 9.76 8.90
C LEU A 329 -14.94 10.49 9.26
N ASP A 330 -15.77 9.93 10.14
CA ASP A 330 -17.17 10.36 10.35
C ASP A 330 -17.26 11.82 10.83
N ASP A 331 -16.36 12.21 11.73
CA ASP A 331 -16.37 13.55 12.33
C ASP A 331 -16.04 14.64 11.31
N TYR A 332 -15.36 14.31 10.21
CA TYR A 332 -15.06 15.29 9.15
C TYR A 332 -16.27 15.68 8.32
N PHE A 333 -17.33 14.86 8.32
CA PHE A 333 -18.58 15.16 7.63
C PHE A 333 -19.60 15.89 8.52
N ARG A 334 -19.41 15.92 9.84
CA ARG A 334 -20.37 16.53 10.79
C ARG A 334 -20.34 18.05 10.80
N ASN A 335 -19.22 18.66 10.43
CA ASN A 335 -19.03 20.13 10.46
C ASN A 335 -19.78 20.90 9.36
N GLU A 336 -20.45 20.24 8.41
CA GLU A 336 -21.25 20.90 7.37
C GLU A 336 -22.77 20.86 7.62
N VAL A 337 -23.25 20.13 8.64
CA VAL A 337 -24.70 19.99 8.90
C VAL A 337 -25.26 21.12 9.78
N ASN A 338 -24.39 22.01 10.28
CA ASN A 338 -24.74 23.14 11.16
C ASN A 338 -24.46 24.53 10.55
N GLU A 339 -24.13 24.61 9.26
CA GLU A 339 -24.14 25.85 8.46
C GLU A 339 -25.21 25.74 7.37
#